data_AF-A0A3C0KFP3-F1
#
_entry.id   AF-A0A3C0KFP3-F1
#
_cell.length_a   1.000
_cell.length_b   1.000
_cell.length_c   1.000
_cell.angle_alpha   90.00
_cell.angle_beta   90.00
_cell.angle_gamma   90.00
#
_symmetry.space_group_name_H-M   'P 1'
#
loop_
_entity.id
_entity.type
_entity.pdbx_description
1 polymer ?
#
loop_
_entity_poly.entity_id
_entity_poly.type
_entity_poly.pdbx_seq_one_letter_code
_entity_poly.pdbx_strand_id
1 'polypeptide(L)'
;MAGRAGDAGAGWSSGKESGMSTSASERGVTLVELAVVLTIMAIVLGWAVPAMAQWVHNIRASALAGAFLSDLQLARSEAIRRGAPAVLCARAGPVCGEGGWESGWLLFADTNDNARLDPGEETIREASAPPHGWRFRGNSPVARYVAYHPLGQTKMVNGA
;
A
#
# COMPACT_ATOMS: atom_id res chain seq x y z
N MET A 1 82.05 -0.01 -67.94
CA MET A 1 82.14 1.39 -67.46
C MET A 1 80.75 1.86 -67.08
N ALA A 2 80.63 2.44 -65.88
CA ALA A 2 79.44 3.08 -65.29
C ALA A 2 78.22 2.16 -65.05
N GLY A 3 77.52 2.17 -63.91
CA GLY A 3 77.58 3.07 -62.77
C GLY A 3 76.16 3.27 -62.24
N ARG A 4 75.98 3.08 -60.93
CA ARG A 4 74.89 3.62 -60.08
C ARG A 4 73.47 3.06 -60.29
N ALA A 5 73.14 2.03 -59.50
CA ALA A 5 71.82 1.90 -58.92
C ALA A 5 71.69 2.95 -57.80
N GLY A 6 70.63 3.76 -57.85
CA GLY A 6 70.32 4.80 -56.87
C GLY A 6 68.93 4.56 -56.29
N ASP A 7 68.90 3.79 -55.21
CA ASP A 7 68.16 3.97 -53.97
C ASP A 7 67.02 5.02 -53.96
N ALA A 8 65.78 4.52 -53.89
CA ALA A 8 64.66 5.24 -53.31
C ALA A 8 63.83 4.26 -52.46
N GLY A 9 64.45 3.78 -51.38
CA GLY A 9 63.75 3.04 -50.32
C GLY A 9 62.81 4.00 -49.60
N ALA A 10 61.52 3.86 -49.85
CA ALA A 10 60.47 4.53 -49.10
C ALA A 10 60.60 4.20 -47.61
N GLY A 11 61.00 5.18 -46.81
CA GLY A 11 61.07 5.07 -45.36
C GLY A 11 59.67 5.03 -44.76
N TRP A 12 59.14 3.84 -44.51
CA TRP A 12 58.04 3.67 -43.58
C TRP A 12 58.60 3.69 -42.14
N SER A 13 58.42 4.84 -41.49
CA SER A 13 58.65 5.00 -40.05
C SER A 13 57.57 4.22 -39.29
N SER A 14 57.89 3.01 -38.83
CA SER A 14 57.07 2.30 -37.85
C SER A 14 57.10 3.05 -36.52
N GLY A 15 56.07 3.86 -36.28
CA GLY A 15 55.74 4.38 -34.94
C GLY A 15 55.41 3.21 -34.03
N LYS A 16 56.28 2.94 -33.06
CA LYS A 16 56.03 1.96 -31.99
C LYS A 16 55.16 2.64 -30.95
N GLU A 17 53.84 2.51 -31.08
CA GLU A 17 52.90 2.83 -30.01
C GLU A 17 53.15 1.87 -28.85
N SER A 18 54.04 2.28 -27.94
CA SER A 18 54.30 1.57 -26.69
C SER A 18 53.11 1.85 -25.78
N GLY A 19 52.07 1.02 -25.87
CA GLY A 19 50.94 1.07 -24.97
C GLY A 19 51.42 0.88 -23.53
N MET A 20 51.41 1.98 -22.76
CA MET A 20 51.58 1.92 -21.31
C MET A 20 50.43 1.07 -20.76
N SER A 21 50.73 -0.19 -20.45
CA SER A 21 49.81 -1.04 -19.71
C SER A 21 49.76 -0.50 -18.29
N THR A 22 48.82 0.41 -18.02
CA THR A 22 48.50 0.81 -16.65
C THR A 22 47.87 -0.39 -15.98
N SER A 23 48.67 -1.15 -15.24
CA SER A 23 48.16 -2.17 -14.33
C SER A 23 47.28 -1.49 -13.29
N ALA A 24 45.97 -1.64 -13.44
CA ALA A 24 45.03 -1.30 -12.39
C ALA A 24 45.33 -2.22 -11.19
N SER A 25 45.89 -1.67 -10.12
CA SER A 25 46.06 -2.39 -8.86
C SER A 25 44.67 -2.69 -8.31
N GLU A 26 44.25 -3.95 -8.36
CA GLU A 26 43.08 -4.42 -7.62
C GLU A 26 43.40 -4.30 -6.12
N ARG A 27 42.74 -3.38 -5.43
CA ARG A 27 42.82 -3.25 -3.97
C ARG A 27 41.84 -4.26 -3.36
N GLY A 28 42.36 -5.27 -2.67
CA GLY A 28 41.55 -6.21 -1.88
C GLY A 28 41.12 -5.61 -0.54
N VAL A 29 39.95 -6.03 -0.05
CA VAL A 29 39.48 -5.70 1.31
C VAL A 29 40.17 -6.58 2.35
N THR A 30 40.48 -6.03 3.52
CA THR A 30 41.10 -6.81 4.60
C THR A 30 40.05 -7.60 5.39
N LEU A 31 40.46 -8.68 6.06
CA LEU A 31 39.57 -9.44 6.96
C LEU A 31 39.02 -8.55 8.10
N VAL A 32 39.83 -7.62 8.60
CA VAL A 32 39.43 -6.67 9.64
C VAL A 32 38.39 -5.68 9.10
N GLU A 33 38.56 -5.20 7.87
CA GLU A 33 37.60 -4.29 7.22
C GLU A 33 36.23 -4.95 7.03
N LEU A 34 36.20 -6.21 6.56
CA LEU A 34 34.95 -6.97 6.50
C LEU A 34 34.31 -7.16 7.88
N ALA A 35 35.11 -7.48 8.90
CA ALA A 35 34.58 -7.64 10.26
C ALA A 35 33.96 -6.34 10.80
N VAL A 36 34.58 -5.18 10.54
CA VAL A 36 34.04 -3.87 10.92
C VAL A 36 32.74 -3.57 10.16
N VAL A 37 32.70 -3.79 8.84
CA VAL A 37 31.49 -3.58 8.03
C VAL A 37 30.33 -4.45 8.51
N LEU A 38 30.56 -5.73 8.77
CA LEU A 38 29.54 -6.65 9.29
C LEU A 38 29.07 -6.23 10.69
N THR A 39 29.97 -5.74 11.53
CA THR A 39 29.62 -5.24 12.88
C THR A 39 28.71 -4.02 12.78
N ILE A 40 29.06 -3.04 11.94
CA ILE A 40 28.24 -1.86 11.70
C ILE A 40 26.88 -2.28 11.11
N MET A 41 26.87 -3.16 10.12
CA MET A 41 25.64 -3.68 9.50
C MET A 41 24.73 -4.35 10.54
N ALA A 42 25.28 -5.16 11.44
CA ALA A 42 24.52 -5.80 12.52
C ALA A 42 23.88 -4.78 13.46
N ILE A 43 24.60 -3.71 13.82
CA ILE A 43 24.06 -2.61 14.64
C ILE A 43 22.90 -1.92 13.92
N VAL A 44 23.07 -1.57 12.63
CA VAL A 44 22.01 -0.91 11.85
C VAL A 44 20.78 -1.79 11.71
N LEU A 45 20.96 -3.08 11.38
CA LEU A 45 19.85 -4.03 11.24
C LEU A 45 19.07 -4.20 12.55
N GLY A 46 19.77 -4.15 13.70
CA GLY A 46 19.14 -4.21 15.02
C GLY A 46 18.07 -3.13 15.23
N TRP A 47 18.22 -1.94 14.62
CA TRP A 47 17.25 -0.84 14.73
C TRP A 47 16.34 -0.74 13.51
N ALA A 48 16.84 -1.08 12.31
CA ALA A 48 16.08 -0.98 11.07
C ALA A 48 14.90 -1.96 11.03
N VAL A 49 15.07 -3.18 11.53
CA VAL A 49 14.01 -4.21 11.53
C VAL A 49 12.77 -3.79 12.33
N PRO A 50 12.85 -3.40 13.62
CA PRO A 50 11.66 -2.97 14.36
C PRO A 50 11.04 -1.69 13.78
N ALA A 51 11.84 -0.76 13.26
CA ALA A 51 11.33 0.45 12.60
C ALA A 51 10.54 0.13 11.33
N MET A 52 11.02 -0.81 10.52
CA MET A 52 10.33 -1.28 9.32
C MET A 52 8.99 -1.95 9.67
N ALA A 53 8.94 -2.76 10.73
CA ALA A 53 7.70 -3.38 11.20
C ALA A 53 6.65 -2.31 11.54
N GLN A 54 7.04 -1.27 12.30
CA GLN A 54 6.15 -0.18 12.64
C GLN A 54 5.67 0.61 11.42
N TRP A 55 6.55 0.84 10.44
CA TRP A 55 6.18 1.51 9.20
C TRP A 55 5.14 0.72 8.40
N VAL A 56 5.31 -0.61 8.28
CA VAL A 56 4.33 -1.51 7.64
C VAL A 56 3.00 -1.52 8.41
N HIS A 57 3.03 -1.52 9.75
CA HIS A 57 1.82 -1.41 10.56
C HIS A 57 1.04 -0.12 10.26
N ASN A 58 1.73 1.02 10.15
CA ASN A 58 1.10 2.30 9.82
C ASN A 58 0.49 2.34 8.42
N ILE A 59 1.18 1.79 7.42
CA ILE A 59 0.64 1.69 6.05
C ILE A 59 -0.63 0.85 6.04
N ARG A 60 -0.63 -0.30 6.72
CA ARG A 60 -1.81 -1.16 6.83
C ARG A 60 -2.96 -0.45 7.54
N ALA A 61 -2.69 0.28 8.62
CA ALA A 61 -3.70 1.08 9.32
C ALA A 61 -4.38 2.08 8.37
N SER A 62 -3.57 2.85 7.64
CA SER A 62 -4.05 3.88 6.71
C SER A 62 -4.81 3.27 5.54
N ALA A 63 -4.36 2.14 4.99
CA ALA A 63 -5.06 1.43 3.92
C ALA A 63 -6.43 0.93 4.38
N LEU A 64 -6.52 0.33 5.57
CA LEU A 64 -7.78 -0.13 6.15
C LEU A 64 -8.74 1.04 6.42
N ALA A 65 -8.25 2.12 7.04
CA ALA A 65 -9.05 3.31 7.28
C ALA A 65 -9.53 3.97 5.97
N GLY A 66 -8.68 4.01 4.95
CA GLY A 66 -9.03 4.52 3.62
C GLY A 66 -10.09 3.67 2.92
N ALA A 67 -9.99 2.34 3.00
CA ALA A 67 -11.01 1.43 2.48
C ALA A 67 -12.37 1.65 3.17
N PHE A 68 -12.38 1.74 4.50
CA PHE A 68 -13.59 2.02 5.27
C PHE A 68 -14.21 3.37 4.93
N LEU A 69 -13.39 4.42 4.79
CA LEU A 69 -13.84 5.74 4.35
C LEU A 69 -14.43 5.71 2.94
N SER A 70 -13.83 4.95 2.02
CA SER A 70 -14.35 4.76 0.67
C SER A 70 -15.73 4.13 0.68
N ASP A 71 -15.98 3.16 1.58
CA ASP A 71 -17.29 2.51 1.69
C ASP A 71 -18.35 3.45 2.30
N LEU A 72 -17.95 4.32 3.24
CA LEU A 72 -18.82 5.40 3.74
C LEU A 72 -19.18 6.42 2.64
N GLN A 73 -18.20 6.82 1.83
CA GLN A 73 -18.44 7.71 0.69
C GLN A 73 -19.33 7.05 -0.36
N LEU A 74 -19.12 5.76 -0.63
CA LEU A 74 -19.97 4.97 -1.50
C LEU A 74 -21.42 4.97 -0.97
N ALA A 75 -21.61 4.66 0.32
CA ALA A 75 -22.93 4.68 0.96
C ALA A 75 -23.64 6.02 0.80
N ARG A 76 -22.94 7.12 1.07
CA ARG A 76 -23.47 8.48 0.85
C ARG A 76 -23.86 8.71 -0.61
N SER A 77 -23.00 8.32 -1.55
CA SER A 77 -23.25 8.52 -2.98
C SER A 77 -24.42 7.69 -3.49
N GLU A 78 -24.61 6.48 -2.95
CA GLU A 78 -25.73 5.61 -3.27
C GLU A 78 -27.05 6.16 -2.74
N ALA A 79 -27.05 6.68 -1.51
CA ALA A 79 -28.25 7.32 -0.96
C ALA A 79 -28.73 8.48 -1.85
N ILE A 80 -27.79 9.34 -2.27
CA ILE A 80 -28.08 10.47 -3.16
C ILE A 80 -28.52 9.98 -4.55
N ARG A 81 -27.78 9.04 -5.14
CA ARG A 81 -28.02 8.53 -6.50
C ARG A 81 -29.39 7.86 -6.63
N ARG A 82 -29.80 7.10 -5.62
CA ARG A 82 -31.05 6.34 -5.61
C ARG A 82 -32.23 7.16 -5.10
N GLY A 83 -31.99 8.29 -4.43
CA GLY A 83 -33.05 9.05 -3.77
C GLY A 83 -33.69 8.29 -2.59
N ALA A 84 -33.02 7.27 -2.05
CA ALA A 84 -33.46 6.43 -0.94
C ALA A 84 -32.36 6.33 0.12
N PRO A 85 -32.66 6.05 1.40
CA PRO A 85 -31.63 5.86 2.42
C PRO A 85 -30.68 4.71 2.09
N ALA A 86 -29.42 4.83 2.50
CA ALA A 86 -28.43 3.76 2.40
C ALA A 86 -27.72 3.56 3.74
N VAL A 87 -27.48 2.30 4.10
CA VAL A 87 -26.96 1.92 5.42
C VAL A 87 -25.70 1.09 5.27
N LEU A 88 -24.61 1.56 5.89
CA LEU A 88 -23.41 0.78 6.13
C LEU A 88 -23.51 0.11 7.50
N CYS A 89 -23.51 -1.20 7.52
CA CYS A 89 -23.94 -2.03 8.63
C CYS A 89 -22.79 -2.91 9.10
N ALA A 90 -22.38 -2.78 10.36
CA ALA A 90 -21.40 -3.67 10.97
C ALA A 90 -22.02 -5.07 11.09
N ARG A 91 -21.50 -6.06 10.35
CA ARG A 91 -22.21 -7.31 10.08
C ARG A 91 -21.32 -8.55 10.24
N ALA A 92 -21.87 -9.55 10.92
CA ALA A 92 -21.61 -10.99 10.77
C ALA A 92 -22.87 -11.82 10.37
N GLY A 93 -24.06 -11.20 10.32
CA GLY A 93 -25.36 -11.84 10.04
C GLY A 93 -26.46 -10.83 9.62
N PRO A 94 -27.72 -11.24 9.42
CA PRO A 94 -28.76 -10.42 8.77
C PRO A 94 -29.14 -9.11 9.51
N VAL A 95 -28.76 -8.94 10.77
CA VAL A 95 -29.10 -7.78 11.59
C VAL A 95 -27.89 -6.89 11.84
N CYS A 96 -28.05 -5.57 11.72
CA CYS A 96 -26.96 -4.63 11.96
C CYS A 96 -26.50 -4.57 13.41
N GLY A 97 -25.18 -4.64 13.60
CA GLY A 97 -24.51 -4.64 14.90
C GLY A 97 -24.26 -6.03 15.48
N GLU A 98 -24.66 -7.12 14.81
CA GLU A 98 -24.20 -8.46 15.17
C GLU A 98 -22.76 -8.65 14.65
N GLY A 99 -21.80 -8.89 15.53
CA GLY A 99 -20.39 -9.17 15.18
C GLY A 99 -19.46 -7.96 15.05
N GLY A 100 -19.97 -6.73 15.21
CA GLY A 100 -19.15 -5.52 15.16
C GLY A 100 -18.48 -5.28 13.81
N TRP A 101 -17.69 -4.22 13.71
CA TRP A 101 -17.01 -3.85 12.46
C TRP A 101 -15.82 -4.77 12.14
N GLU A 102 -15.34 -5.51 13.14
CA GLU A 102 -14.31 -6.53 13.00
C GLU A 102 -14.76 -7.76 12.21
N SER A 103 -16.07 -8.00 12.09
CA SER A 103 -16.61 -9.09 11.28
C SER A 103 -16.79 -8.72 9.81
N GLY A 104 -16.52 -7.46 9.46
CA GLY A 104 -16.83 -6.89 8.17
C GLY A 104 -18.09 -6.03 8.23
N TRP A 105 -18.53 -5.59 7.06
CA TRP A 105 -19.71 -4.75 6.95
C TRP A 105 -20.41 -4.92 5.62
N LEU A 106 -21.67 -4.53 5.61
CA LEU A 106 -22.53 -4.56 4.45
C LEU A 106 -23.10 -3.18 4.17
N LEU A 107 -23.12 -2.78 2.91
CA LEU A 107 -23.84 -1.63 2.40
C LEU A 107 -25.09 -2.10 1.65
N PHE A 108 -26.25 -1.55 2.00
CA PHE A 108 -27.50 -1.81 1.32
C PHE A 108 -28.37 -0.55 1.23
N ALA A 109 -29.34 -0.57 0.31
CA ALA A 109 -30.40 0.42 0.25
C ALA A 109 -31.47 0.08 1.28
N ASP A 110 -31.74 1.01 2.19
CA ASP A 110 -32.73 0.85 3.28
C ASP A 110 -33.99 1.63 2.89
N THR A 111 -34.92 0.92 2.27
CA THR A 111 -36.13 1.52 1.67
C THR A 111 -37.24 1.75 2.69
N ASN A 112 -37.19 1.06 3.83
CA ASN A 112 -38.17 1.14 4.90
C ASN A 112 -37.65 1.83 6.18
N ASP A 113 -36.39 2.29 6.15
CA ASP A 113 -35.73 3.12 7.13
C ASP A 113 -35.55 2.47 8.51
N ASN A 114 -35.29 1.16 8.54
CA ASN A 114 -35.22 0.39 9.79
C ASN A 114 -33.80 -0.09 10.16
N ALA A 115 -32.77 0.26 9.36
CA ALA A 115 -31.39 -0.21 9.47
C ALA A 115 -31.26 -1.73 9.64
N ARG A 116 -32.06 -2.48 8.89
CA ARG A 116 -31.96 -3.93 8.74
C ARG A 116 -32.09 -4.24 7.25
N LEU A 117 -31.37 -5.24 6.80
CA LEU A 117 -31.53 -5.70 5.42
C LEU A 117 -32.77 -6.60 5.37
N ASP A 118 -33.81 -6.15 4.69
CA ASP A 118 -35.04 -6.91 4.50
C ASP A 118 -35.13 -7.60 3.13
N PRO A 119 -35.97 -8.65 3.00
CA PRO A 119 -36.25 -9.24 1.70
C PRO A 119 -36.80 -8.19 0.72
N GLY A 120 -36.16 -8.06 -0.44
CA GLY A 120 -36.50 -7.05 -1.46
C GLY A 120 -35.59 -5.82 -1.45
N GLU A 121 -34.74 -5.67 -0.44
CA GLU A 121 -33.72 -4.63 -0.41
C GLU A 121 -32.43 -5.08 -1.09
N GLU A 122 -31.79 -4.14 -1.79
CA GLU A 122 -30.60 -4.42 -2.58
C GLU A 122 -29.33 -4.28 -1.74
N THR A 123 -28.53 -5.34 -1.71
CA THR A 123 -27.15 -5.29 -1.22
C THR A 123 -26.27 -4.65 -2.29
N ILE A 124 -25.62 -3.55 -1.92
CA ILE A 124 -24.78 -2.76 -2.82
C ILE A 124 -23.31 -3.18 -2.70
N ARG A 125 -22.84 -3.44 -1.48
CA ARG A 125 -21.45 -3.86 -1.24
C ARG A 125 -21.34 -4.72 0.00
N GLU A 126 -20.50 -5.75 -0.08
CA GLU A 126 -20.07 -6.53 1.08
C GLU A 126 -18.55 -6.39 1.23
N ALA A 127 -18.11 -6.17 2.47
CA ALA A 127 -16.72 -6.08 2.84
C ALA A 127 -16.38 -7.15 3.87
N SER A 128 -15.29 -7.87 3.63
CA SER A 128 -14.80 -8.90 4.54
C SER A 128 -14.22 -8.29 5.81
N ALA A 129 -14.16 -9.11 6.86
CA ALA A 129 -13.44 -8.80 8.09
C ALA A 129 -12.02 -8.29 7.83
N PRO A 130 -11.55 -7.26 8.57
CA PRO A 130 -10.16 -6.86 8.55
C PRO A 130 -9.22 -8.03 8.90
N PRO A 131 -7.95 -8.01 8.45
CA PRO A 131 -6.97 -9.00 8.88
C PRO A 131 -6.83 -9.06 10.41
N HIS A 132 -6.47 -10.24 10.93
CA HIS A 132 -6.32 -10.45 12.37
C HIS A 132 -5.46 -9.38 13.05
N GLY A 133 -5.87 -8.97 14.26
CA GLY A 133 -5.21 -7.91 15.03
C GLY A 133 -5.70 -6.49 14.71
N TRP A 134 -6.48 -6.29 13.65
CA TRP A 134 -7.15 -5.03 13.35
C TRP A 134 -8.62 -5.10 13.74
N ARG A 135 -9.12 -4.03 14.36
CA ARG A 135 -10.55 -3.88 14.65
C ARG A 135 -10.92 -2.42 14.50
N PHE A 136 -12.07 -2.15 13.88
CA PHE A 136 -12.68 -0.84 13.90
C PHE A 136 -13.60 -0.76 15.13
N ARG A 137 -13.53 0.33 15.89
CA ARG A 137 -14.48 0.60 16.98
C ARG A 137 -15.14 1.94 16.72
N GLY A 138 -16.46 1.89 16.50
CA GLY A 138 -17.31 3.07 16.57
C GLY A 138 -17.55 3.47 18.02
N ASN A 139 -17.83 4.76 18.25
CA ASN A 139 -18.49 5.20 19.47
C ASN A 139 -19.97 4.79 19.45
N SER A 140 -20.69 4.97 20.57
CA SER A 140 -22.09 4.53 20.72
C SER A 140 -23.01 4.77 19.50
N PRO A 141 -23.06 5.97 18.86
CA PRO A 141 -23.97 6.19 17.74
C PRO A 141 -23.60 5.43 16.45
N VAL A 142 -22.32 5.08 16.25
CA VAL A 142 -21.83 4.38 15.04
C VAL A 142 -21.26 3.00 15.34
N ALA A 143 -21.53 2.46 16.53
CA ALA A 143 -21.04 1.15 16.94
C ALA A 143 -21.64 0.03 16.09
N ARG A 144 -22.81 0.25 15.50
CA ARG A 144 -23.60 -0.78 14.80
C ARG A 144 -23.80 -0.51 13.32
N TYR A 145 -24.01 0.76 12.95
CA TYR A 145 -24.21 1.15 11.57
C TYR A 145 -23.94 2.64 11.38
N VAL A 146 -23.83 3.06 10.12
CA VAL A 146 -23.88 4.46 9.68
C VAL A 146 -24.90 4.53 8.56
N ALA A 147 -25.88 5.44 8.67
CA ALA A 147 -26.93 5.60 7.68
C ALA A 147 -26.88 6.99 7.05
N TYR A 148 -27.21 7.06 5.76
CA TYR A 148 -27.29 8.31 4.99
C TYR A 148 -28.69 8.52 4.43
N HIS A 149 -29.20 9.74 4.58
CA HIS A 149 -30.43 10.19 3.94
C HIS A 149 -30.19 10.48 2.45
N PRO A 150 -31.22 10.48 1.57
CA PRO A 150 -31.13 10.92 0.17
C PRO A 150 -30.46 12.29 -0.09
N LEU A 151 -30.38 13.15 0.93
CA LEU A 151 -29.69 14.44 0.86
C LEU A 151 -28.19 14.36 1.22
N GLY A 152 -27.68 13.14 1.46
CA GLY A 152 -26.29 12.87 1.84
C GLY A 152 -25.96 13.17 3.32
N GLN A 153 -26.95 13.52 4.13
CA GLN A 153 -26.78 13.76 5.57
C GLN A 153 -26.70 12.43 6.32
N THR A 154 -25.86 12.36 7.35
CA THR A 154 -25.86 11.22 8.28
C THR A 154 -27.14 11.24 9.11
N LYS A 155 -27.74 10.06 9.33
CA LYS A 155 -28.92 9.89 10.18
C LYS A 155 -28.73 8.74 11.15
N MET A 156 -29.47 8.77 12.26
CA MET A 156 -29.66 7.63 13.15
C MET A 156 -31.11 7.16 13.04
N VAL A 157 -31.33 5.84 12.90
CA VAL A 157 -32.67 5.24 12.84
C VAL A 157 -33.46 5.40 14.13
N ASN A 158 -32.77 5.55 15.26
CA ASN A 158 -33.32 5.69 16.61
C ASN A 158 -33.25 7.13 17.17
N GLY A 159 -32.96 8.14 16.34
CA GLY A 159 -33.13 9.56 16.66
C GLY A 159 -32.09 10.17 17.60
N ALA A 160 -31.12 10.86 17.01
CA ALA A 160 -30.72 12.25 17.30
C ALA A 160 -29.82 12.73 16.15
#